data_AF-A0A2E8XXK3-F1
#
_entry.id   AF-A0A2E8XXK3-F1
#
_cell.length_a   1.000
_cell.length_b   1.000
_cell.length_c   1.000
_cell.angle_alpha   90.00
_cell.angle_beta   90.00
_cell.angle_gamma   90.00
#
_symmetry.space_group_name_H-M   'P 1'
#
loop_
_entity.id
_entity.type
_entity.pdbx_description
1 polymer ?
#
loop_
_entity_poly.entity_id
_entity_poly.type
_entity_poly.pdbx_seq_one_letter_code
_entity_poly.pdbx_strand_id
1 'polypeptide(L)'
;MKNIIYILIFLFSCDTLDQQFGVEEFEDSFSYYDFVAYGWGEIFNGDKTLALDYFDQALNSSNVNYFNSAVLGMGWAKTYQANSILNSSECIDNSSDCTDLVDQYRDNAKCYFYKASLREDLSLENSSQILEWCTQDDVNIDNLYNSIDFMNLELEDMVNYYTDCVDDEGNPYVSCFENFIVDLKLGYIYLRYLSYVQSISDDNLVDESNIDLINLFIDFYTQYPTYDIMNDKSNYSSDFSLTYKNITSVISNLYLQSGNYDLSCEYGKYSCPNLECDGNILNLIDCLDSF
;
A
#
# COMPACT_ATOMS: atom_id res chain seq x y z
N MET A 1 -26.42 -48.81 49.15
CA MET A 1 -25.67 -47.63 48.69
C MET A 1 -25.04 -47.98 47.35
N LYS A 2 -25.54 -47.35 46.28
CA LYS A 2 -25.13 -47.55 44.89
C LYS A 2 -23.97 -46.60 44.59
N ASN A 3 -22.87 -47.13 44.06
CA ASN A 3 -21.80 -46.32 43.47
C ASN A 3 -22.01 -46.34 41.95
N ILE A 4 -22.49 -45.21 41.41
CA ILE A 4 -22.53 -44.95 39.97
C ILE A 4 -21.40 -43.96 39.70
N ILE A 5 -20.51 -44.36 38.79
CA ILE A 5 -19.39 -43.55 38.28
C ILE A 5 -19.97 -42.54 37.29
N TYR A 6 -19.76 -41.24 37.55
CA TYR A 6 -19.97 -40.19 36.57
C TYR A 6 -18.62 -39.80 35.98
N ILE A 7 -18.43 -40.07 34.68
CA ILE A 7 -17.35 -39.48 33.88
C ILE A 7 -17.80 -38.06 33.54
N LEU A 8 -17.14 -37.07 34.13
CA LEU A 8 -17.26 -35.66 33.75
C LEU A 8 -16.30 -35.41 32.58
N ILE A 9 -16.87 -35.32 31.38
CA ILE A 9 -16.21 -34.75 30.20
C ILE A 9 -16.12 -33.25 30.46
N PHE A 10 -14.92 -32.75 30.75
CA PHE A 10 -14.65 -31.33 30.78
C PHE A 10 -14.55 -30.83 29.33
N LEU A 11 -15.63 -30.22 28.85
CA LEU A 11 -15.59 -29.21 27.80
C LEU A 11 -15.00 -27.96 28.42
N PHE A 12 -13.68 -27.76 28.28
CA PHE A 12 -13.10 -26.43 28.43
C PHE A 12 -13.16 -25.76 27.06
N SER A 13 -14.10 -24.84 26.92
CA SER A 13 -14.04 -23.73 25.98
C SER A 13 -12.69 -23.02 26.14
N CYS A 14 -11.88 -23.02 25.08
CA CYS A 14 -10.75 -22.11 24.95
C CYS A 14 -11.29 -20.71 24.63
N ASP A 15 -11.77 -20.02 25.65
CA ASP A 15 -11.86 -18.56 25.62
C ASP A 15 -10.87 -18.05 26.67
N THR A 16 -10.08 -17.06 26.30
CA THR A 16 -9.03 -16.34 27.07
C THR A 16 -7.57 -16.84 26.95
N LEU A 17 -7.08 -17.09 25.72
CA LEU A 17 -5.64 -17.04 25.42
C LEU A 17 -5.24 -15.84 24.53
N ASP A 18 -6.22 -15.12 23.96
CA ASP A 18 -5.98 -13.98 23.04
C ASP A 18 -5.82 -12.62 23.75
N GLN A 19 -5.75 -12.58 25.09
CA GLN A 19 -5.56 -11.33 25.85
C GLN A 19 -4.29 -11.32 26.71
N GLN A 20 -3.40 -12.31 26.55
CA GLN A 20 -2.20 -12.42 27.39
C GLN A 20 -0.87 -12.53 26.62
N PHE A 21 -0.91 -12.46 25.29
CA PHE A 21 0.28 -12.17 24.48
C PHE A 21 0.23 -10.70 24.07
N GLY A 22 0.53 -9.83 25.03
CA GLY A 22 1.05 -8.51 24.68
C GLY A 22 2.34 -8.70 23.89
N VAL A 23 2.48 -7.93 22.82
CA VAL A 23 3.54 -8.00 21.81
C VAL A 23 4.96 -7.92 22.42
N GLU A 24 5.09 -7.47 23.67
CA GLU A 24 6.35 -7.14 24.36
C GLU A 24 7.27 -8.32 24.77
N GLU A 25 6.84 -9.60 24.81
CA GLU A 25 7.68 -10.69 25.38
C GLU A 25 8.56 -11.46 24.36
N PHE A 26 8.48 -11.19 23.05
CA PHE A 26 9.34 -11.80 22.02
C PHE A 26 10.15 -10.78 21.20
N GLU A 27 10.08 -9.48 21.51
CA GLU A 27 10.67 -8.38 20.71
C GLU A 27 12.20 -8.27 20.78
N ASP A 28 12.86 -8.81 21.81
CA ASP A 28 14.32 -8.69 22.00
C ASP A 28 15.17 -9.33 20.89
N SER A 29 14.56 -10.05 19.93
CA SER A 29 15.25 -10.69 18.81
C SER A 29 14.83 -10.21 17.42
N PHE A 30 13.85 -9.31 17.30
CA PHE A 30 13.39 -8.85 15.99
C PHE A 30 14.16 -7.63 15.51
N SER A 31 14.54 -7.66 14.24
CA SER A 31 15.23 -6.58 13.55
C SER A 31 14.24 -5.62 12.89
N TYR A 32 14.73 -4.44 12.49
CA TYR A 32 13.99 -3.54 11.58
C TYR A 32 13.35 -4.28 10.39
N TYR A 33 14.11 -5.14 9.71
CA TYR A 33 13.64 -5.82 8.50
C TYR A 33 12.56 -6.88 8.80
N ASP A 34 12.57 -7.49 9.98
CA ASP A 34 11.51 -8.41 10.40
C ASP A 34 10.19 -7.66 10.61
N PHE A 35 10.24 -6.53 11.32
CA PHE A 35 9.05 -5.69 11.53
C PHE A 35 8.50 -5.10 10.23
N VAL A 36 9.38 -4.67 9.31
CA VAL A 36 8.94 -4.22 7.97
C VAL A 36 8.26 -5.37 7.22
N ALA A 37 8.80 -6.59 7.28
CA ALA A 37 8.17 -7.76 6.66
C ALA A 37 6.78 -8.02 7.25
N TYR A 38 6.63 -8.03 8.58
CA TYR A 38 5.33 -8.21 9.23
C TYR A 38 4.34 -7.11 8.86
N GLY A 39 4.76 -5.84 8.85
CA GLY A 39 3.92 -4.73 8.44
C GLY A 39 3.38 -4.89 7.00
N TRP A 40 4.24 -5.27 6.06
CA TRP A 40 3.81 -5.59 4.69
C TRP A 40 2.88 -6.80 4.63
N GLY A 41 3.15 -7.84 5.41
CA GLY A 41 2.26 -8.99 5.54
C GLY A 41 0.84 -8.58 5.95
N GLU A 42 0.71 -7.69 6.93
CA GLU A 42 -0.60 -7.24 7.41
C GLU A 42 -1.31 -6.27 6.46
N ILE A 43 -0.57 -5.46 5.69
CA ILE A 43 -1.14 -4.71 4.57
C ILE A 43 -1.90 -5.66 3.63
N PHE A 44 -1.24 -6.75 3.24
CA PHE A 44 -1.76 -7.77 2.33
C PHE A 44 -2.89 -8.59 2.94
N ASN A 45 -2.82 -8.89 4.24
CA ASN A 45 -3.87 -9.63 4.96
C ASN A 45 -5.15 -8.84 5.19
N GLY A 46 -5.14 -7.52 5.04
CA GLY A 46 -6.33 -6.71 5.30
C GLY A 46 -6.23 -5.81 6.54
N ASP A 47 -5.31 -6.08 7.46
CA ASP A 47 -5.22 -5.40 8.76
C ASP A 47 -4.25 -4.22 8.72
N LYS A 48 -4.76 -3.07 8.24
CA LYS A 48 -3.95 -1.86 8.08
C LYS A 48 -3.59 -1.21 9.42
N THR A 49 -4.31 -1.55 10.50
CA THR A 49 -4.01 -1.03 11.84
C THR A 49 -2.82 -1.78 12.40
N LEU A 50 -2.88 -3.12 12.38
CA LEU A 50 -1.77 -3.96 12.82
C LEU A 50 -0.51 -3.74 11.98
N ALA A 51 -0.68 -3.48 10.67
CA ALA A 51 0.45 -3.08 9.82
C ALA A 51 1.18 -1.84 10.34
N LEU A 52 0.44 -0.79 10.76
CA LEU A 52 1.03 0.42 11.32
C LEU A 52 1.74 0.14 12.64
N ASP A 53 1.17 -0.71 13.49
CA ASP A 53 1.80 -1.11 14.77
C ASP A 53 3.15 -1.82 14.54
N TYR A 54 3.25 -2.66 13.50
CA TYR A 54 4.53 -3.28 13.13
C TYR A 54 5.52 -2.28 12.56
N PHE A 55 5.08 -1.34 11.72
CA PHE A 55 5.98 -0.29 11.23
C PHE A 55 6.45 0.64 12.36
N ASP A 56 5.62 0.91 13.36
CA ASP A 56 6.03 1.66 14.56
C ASP A 56 7.11 0.93 15.37
N GLN A 57 7.03 -0.40 15.48
CA GLN A 57 8.12 -1.20 16.07
C GLN A 57 9.39 -1.13 15.21
N ALA A 58 9.25 -1.13 13.88
CA ALA A 58 10.40 -0.95 12.98
C ALA A 58 11.10 0.40 13.22
N LEU A 59 10.35 1.51 13.39
CA LEU A 59 10.92 2.83 13.67
C LEU A 59 11.69 2.90 15.00
N ASN A 60 11.36 2.06 15.97
CA ASN A 60 12.06 1.98 17.25
C ASN A 60 13.30 1.06 17.22
N SER A 61 13.59 0.41 16.08
CA SER A 61 14.71 -0.51 15.95
C SER A 61 16.04 0.24 15.82
N SER A 62 17.06 -0.16 16.57
CA SER A 62 18.37 0.52 16.60
C SER A 62 19.41 -0.04 15.62
N ASN A 63 19.03 -1.02 14.80
CA ASN A 63 19.95 -1.81 13.98
C ASN A 63 20.14 -1.27 12.54
N VAL A 64 19.49 -0.16 12.18
CA VAL A 64 19.60 0.49 10.86
C VAL A 64 19.71 2.01 11.02
N ASN A 65 20.30 2.67 10.01
CA ASN A 65 20.38 4.14 9.99
C ASN A 65 19.19 4.82 9.30
N TYR A 66 18.37 4.05 8.57
CA TYR A 66 17.33 4.57 7.70
C TYR A 66 16.06 3.71 7.78
N PHE A 67 14.91 4.37 7.85
CA PHE A 67 13.62 3.74 8.13
C PHE A 67 12.62 3.87 6.97
N ASN A 68 13.10 4.32 5.82
CA ASN A 68 12.27 4.73 4.69
C ASN A 68 11.34 3.60 4.21
N SER A 69 11.78 2.34 4.24
CA SER A 69 10.94 1.19 3.86
C SER A 69 9.74 0.99 4.79
N ALA A 70 9.90 1.20 6.10
CA ALA A 70 8.80 1.17 7.05
C ALA A 70 7.80 2.30 6.77
N VAL A 71 8.30 3.52 6.55
CA VAL A 71 7.47 4.70 6.28
C VAL A 71 6.74 4.58 4.94
N LEU A 72 7.38 4.02 3.90
CA LEU A 72 6.72 3.67 2.65
C LEU A 72 5.55 2.70 2.91
N GLY A 73 5.79 1.67 3.72
CA GLY A 73 4.76 0.73 4.15
C GLY A 73 3.58 1.42 4.82
N MET A 74 3.83 2.36 5.75
CA MET A 74 2.79 3.17 6.37
C MET A 74 1.97 3.96 5.32
N GLY A 75 2.64 4.57 4.32
CA GLY A 75 1.99 5.28 3.22
C GLY A 75 1.11 4.36 2.37
N TRP A 76 1.57 3.15 2.07
CA TRP A 76 0.75 2.14 1.40
C TRP A 76 -0.42 1.68 2.25
N ALA A 77 -0.24 1.43 3.55
CA ALA A 77 -1.34 1.10 4.46
C ALA A 77 -2.47 2.15 4.40
N LYS A 78 -2.11 3.45 4.44
CA LYS A 78 -3.07 4.55 4.28
C LYS A 78 -3.70 4.63 2.90
N THR A 79 -2.91 4.39 1.85
CA THR A 79 -3.41 4.31 0.46
C THR A 79 -4.48 3.22 0.32
N TYR A 80 -4.27 2.06 0.95
CA TYR A 80 -5.26 0.99 0.96
C TYR A 80 -6.49 1.32 1.80
N GLN A 81 -6.36 2.03 2.92
CA GLN A 81 -7.52 2.51 3.67
C GLN A 81 -8.37 3.47 2.83
N ALA A 82 -7.75 4.41 2.11
CA ALA A 82 -8.46 5.31 1.20
C ALA A 82 -9.20 4.55 0.08
N ASN A 83 -8.50 3.62 -0.60
CA ASN A 83 -9.11 2.80 -1.65
C ASN A 83 -10.28 1.94 -1.13
N SER A 84 -10.13 1.34 0.06
CA SER A 84 -11.18 0.52 0.67
C SER A 84 -12.44 1.33 0.96
N ILE A 85 -12.30 2.60 1.33
CA ILE A 85 -13.45 3.48 1.61
C ILE A 85 -14.09 3.95 0.33
N LEU A 86 -13.30 4.35 -0.66
CA LEU A 86 -13.79 4.75 -1.99
C LEU A 86 -14.67 3.65 -2.64
N ASN A 87 -14.32 2.38 -2.42
CA ASN A 87 -15.08 1.24 -2.94
C ASN A 87 -16.14 0.68 -1.96
N SER A 88 -16.36 1.34 -0.82
CA SER A 88 -17.39 0.92 0.13
C SER A 88 -18.77 1.32 -0.35
N SER A 89 -19.80 0.58 0.07
CA SER A 89 -21.20 0.93 -0.25
C SER A 89 -21.57 2.33 0.24
N GLU A 90 -21.00 2.77 1.37
CA GLU A 90 -21.22 4.10 1.92
C GLU A 90 -20.79 5.20 0.94
N CYS A 91 -19.63 5.03 0.29
CA CYS A 91 -19.10 6.01 -0.65
C CYS A 91 -19.76 5.94 -2.03
N ILE A 92 -20.16 4.75 -2.47
CA ILE A 92 -20.88 4.54 -3.73
C ILE A 92 -22.31 5.10 -3.65
N ASP A 93 -22.99 4.91 -2.51
CA ASP A 93 -24.38 5.32 -2.35
C ASP A 93 -24.52 6.80 -1.96
N ASN A 94 -23.51 7.39 -1.30
CA ASN A 94 -23.47 8.81 -0.96
C ASN A 94 -22.04 9.36 -0.84
N SER A 95 -21.49 9.88 -1.94
CA SER A 95 -20.09 10.35 -1.97
C SER A 95 -19.78 11.44 -0.93
N SER A 96 -20.73 12.31 -0.58
CA SER A 96 -20.53 13.36 0.42
C SER A 96 -20.26 12.83 1.83
N ASP A 97 -20.61 11.58 2.12
CA ASP A 97 -20.48 11.00 3.45
C ASP A 97 -19.09 10.35 3.68
N CYS A 98 -18.33 10.07 2.59
CA CYS A 98 -17.04 9.40 2.66
C CYS A 98 -15.84 10.29 2.31
N THR A 99 -16.03 11.38 1.57
CA THR A 99 -14.94 12.18 0.97
C THR A 99 -13.98 12.75 1.99
N ASP A 100 -14.47 13.28 3.12
CA ASP A 100 -13.62 13.79 4.20
C ASP A 100 -12.64 12.71 4.72
N LEU A 101 -13.10 11.47 4.85
CA LEU A 101 -12.31 10.36 5.37
C LEU A 101 -11.35 9.80 4.31
N VAL A 102 -11.76 9.78 3.03
CA VAL A 102 -10.89 9.43 1.90
C VAL A 102 -9.76 10.45 1.79
N ASP A 103 -10.08 11.74 1.82
CA ASP A 103 -9.10 12.83 1.75
C ASP A 103 -8.13 12.76 2.94
N GLN A 104 -8.64 12.53 4.15
CA GLN A 104 -7.80 12.32 5.34
C GLN A 104 -6.79 11.17 5.13
N TYR A 105 -7.21 10.02 4.62
CA TYR A 105 -6.29 8.91 4.39
C TYR A 105 -5.32 9.15 3.24
N ARG A 106 -5.76 9.85 2.18
CA ARG A 106 -4.87 10.26 1.09
C ARG A 106 -3.82 11.26 1.58
N ASP A 107 -4.17 12.23 2.40
CA ASP A 107 -3.23 13.20 2.96
C ASP A 107 -2.25 12.56 3.94
N ASN A 108 -2.73 11.61 4.76
CA ASN A 108 -1.85 10.77 5.58
C ASN A 108 -0.88 9.94 4.72
N ALA A 109 -1.33 9.39 3.60
CA ALA A 109 -0.45 8.67 2.67
C ALA A 109 0.60 9.60 2.03
N LYS A 110 0.19 10.80 1.59
CA LYS A 110 1.12 11.84 1.09
C LYS A 110 2.17 12.20 2.14
N CYS A 111 1.77 12.35 3.40
CA CYS A 111 2.66 12.59 4.53
C CYS A 111 3.78 11.55 4.61
N TYR A 112 3.39 10.27 4.66
CA TYR A 112 4.35 9.18 4.73
C TYR A 112 5.22 9.07 3.47
N PHE A 113 4.65 9.19 2.27
CA PHE A 113 5.45 9.14 1.04
C PHE A 113 6.41 10.32 0.89
N TYR A 114 6.02 11.51 1.34
CA TYR A 114 6.93 12.66 1.43
C TYR A 114 8.08 12.34 2.39
N LYS A 115 7.78 11.90 3.61
CA LYS A 115 8.76 11.52 4.63
C LYS A 115 9.70 10.41 4.15
N ALA A 116 9.15 9.38 3.50
CA ALA A 116 9.89 8.30 2.87
C ALA A 116 10.86 8.79 1.78
N SER A 117 10.56 9.89 1.08
CA SER A 117 11.46 10.47 0.07
C SER A 117 12.62 11.28 0.67
N LEU A 118 12.56 11.61 1.96
CA LEU A 118 13.58 12.41 2.64
C LEU A 118 14.69 11.54 3.22
N ARG A 119 15.89 12.12 3.32
CA ARG A 119 17.04 11.56 4.04
C ARG A 119 17.07 12.13 5.46
N GLU A 120 16.14 11.70 6.30
CA GLU A 120 16.04 12.12 7.70
C GLU A 120 16.06 10.93 8.66
N ASP A 121 16.51 11.18 9.89
CA ASP A 121 16.51 10.20 10.97
C ASP A 121 15.12 10.19 11.62
N LEU A 122 14.44 9.05 11.52
CA LEU A 122 13.10 8.81 12.05
C LEU A 122 13.08 7.86 13.25
N SER A 123 14.26 7.53 13.81
CA SER A 123 14.43 6.52 14.88
C SER A 123 13.69 6.80 16.20
N LEU A 124 13.05 7.96 16.32
CA LEU A 124 12.33 8.41 17.51
C LEU A 124 10.91 8.92 17.19
N GLU A 125 10.46 8.74 15.95
CA GLU A 125 9.10 9.05 15.54
C GLU A 125 8.29 7.76 15.42
N ASN A 126 7.01 7.84 15.75
CA ASN A 126 6.02 6.82 15.40
C ASN A 126 5.01 7.38 14.38
N SER A 127 4.17 6.50 13.87
CA SER A 127 3.11 6.79 12.90
C SER A 127 2.28 8.01 13.31
N SER A 128 1.90 8.14 14.59
CA SER A 128 1.10 9.25 15.11
C SER A 128 1.87 10.57 15.15
N GLN A 129 3.14 10.54 15.54
CA GLN A 129 4.00 11.74 15.59
C GLN A 129 4.31 12.27 14.19
N ILE A 130 4.55 11.38 13.22
CA ILE A 130 4.72 11.75 11.81
C ILE A 130 3.46 12.46 11.29
N LEU A 131 2.27 11.91 11.57
CA LEU A 131 1.01 12.52 11.15
C LEU A 131 0.72 13.83 11.88
N GLU A 132 1.03 13.92 13.17
CA GLU A 132 0.89 15.16 13.94
C GLU A 132 1.72 16.29 13.30
N TRP A 133 2.96 16.00 12.91
CA TRP A 133 3.80 16.94 12.17
C TRP A 133 3.15 17.42 10.87
N CYS A 134 2.57 16.52 10.09
CA CYS A 134 1.89 16.86 8.84
C CYS A 134 0.64 17.74 9.01
N THR A 135 0.09 17.81 10.22
CA THR A 135 -1.08 18.63 10.55
C THR A 135 -0.76 19.94 11.27
N GLN A 136 0.52 20.28 11.43
CA GLN A 136 0.94 21.56 12.03
C GLN A 136 0.54 22.75 11.14
N ASP A 137 0.19 23.88 11.77
CA ASP A 137 -0.34 25.08 11.08
C ASP A 137 0.58 25.64 9.97
N ASP A 138 1.90 25.40 10.07
CA ASP A 138 2.92 25.84 9.12
C ASP A 138 3.32 24.78 8.09
N VAL A 139 2.72 23.58 8.16
CA VAL A 139 2.95 22.48 7.22
C VAL A 139 1.78 22.38 6.25
N ASN A 140 2.08 22.49 4.95
CA ASN A 140 1.13 22.21 3.89
C ASN A 140 1.59 20.97 3.13
N ILE A 141 1.01 19.82 3.47
CA ILE A 141 1.47 18.54 2.94
C ILE A 141 1.30 18.45 1.42
N ASP A 142 0.24 19.02 0.84
CA ASP A 142 0.05 19.05 -0.60
C ASP A 142 1.19 19.76 -1.32
N ASN A 143 1.60 20.93 -0.83
CA ASN A 143 2.71 21.68 -1.41
C ASN A 143 4.04 20.94 -1.28
N LEU A 144 4.30 20.32 -0.12
CA LEU A 144 5.52 19.56 0.11
C LEU A 144 5.58 18.31 -0.77
N TYR A 145 4.49 17.55 -0.81
CA TYR A 145 4.35 16.35 -1.61
C TYR A 145 4.51 16.66 -3.11
N ASN A 146 3.82 17.68 -3.61
CA ASN A 146 3.90 18.09 -5.02
C ASN A 146 5.26 18.72 -5.41
N SER A 147 6.10 19.07 -4.43
CA SER A 147 7.46 19.56 -4.70
C SER A 147 8.47 18.45 -5.01
N ILE A 148 8.12 17.19 -4.71
CA ILE A 148 8.96 16.03 -4.97
C ILE A 148 8.70 15.50 -6.37
N ASP A 149 9.76 15.35 -7.15
CA ASP A 149 9.70 14.71 -8.46
C ASP A 149 9.85 13.19 -8.32
N PHE A 150 8.78 12.54 -7.85
CA PHE A 150 8.79 11.10 -7.52
C PHE A 150 9.24 10.22 -8.69
N MET A 151 8.84 10.55 -9.91
CA MET A 151 9.14 9.73 -11.09
C MET A 151 10.62 9.72 -11.45
N ASN A 152 11.35 10.79 -11.11
CA ASN A 152 12.78 10.94 -11.35
C ASN A 152 13.66 10.60 -10.14
N LEU A 153 13.09 10.05 -9.06
CA LEU A 153 13.90 9.51 -7.95
C LEU A 153 14.70 8.31 -8.45
N GLU A 154 16.03 8.40 -8.37
CA GLU A 154 16.93 7.31 -8.76
C GLU A 154 17.28 6.43 -7.56
N LEU A 155 17.59 5.15 -7.82
CA LEU A 155 18.06 4.22 -6.79
C LEU A 155 19.31 4.78 -6.09
N GLU A 156 20.24 5.36 -6.85
CA GLU A 156 21.46 6.00 -6.35
C GLU A 156 21.20 7.16 -5.37
N ASP A 157 20.04 7.84 -5.49
CA ASP A 157 19.63 8.88 -4.55
C ASP A 157 19.27 8.32 -3.17
N MET A 158 19.19 6.99 -3.03
CA MET A 158 18.74 6.32 -1.80
C MET A 158 19.50 5.00 -1.50
N VAL A 159 20.62 4.72 -2.18
CA VAL A 159 21.44 3.49 -2.03
C VAL A 159 21.88 3.20 -0.58
N ASN A 160 22.05 4.24 0.25
CA ASN A 160 22.41 4.05 1.66
C ASN A 160 21.31 3.37 2.50
N TYR A 161 20.09 3.19 1.98
CA TYR A 161 18.98 2.61 2.74
C TYR A 161 19.03 1.10 2.89
N TYR A 162 19.86 0.41 2.09
CA TYR A 162 20.04 -1.04 2.17
C TYR A 162 21.46 -1.45 2.51
N THR A 163 22.37 -0.50 2.76
CA THR A 163 23.76 -0.81 3.11
C THR A 163 23.89 -1.59 4.41
N ASP A 164 22.87 -1.52 5.27
CA ASP A 164 22.81 -2.17 6.58
C ASP A 164 21.94 -3.45 6.57
N CYS A 165 21.60 -3.99 5.39
CA CYS A 165 20.77 -5.21 5.28
C CYS A 165 21.56 -6.51 5.57
N VAL A 166 22.22 -6.55 6.71
CA VAL A 166 22.89 -7.73 7.27
C VAL A 166 22.65 -7.79 8.77
N ASP A 167 22.53 -8.98 9.33
CA ASP A 167 22.45 -9.19 10.77
C ASP A 167 23.78 -8.89 11.47
N ASP A 168 23.79 -8.95 12.80
CA ASP A 168 24.98 -8.72 13.64
C ASP A 168 26.13 -9.73 13.36
N GLU A 169 25.82 -10.86 12.70
CA GLU A 169 26.78 -11.88 12.28
C GLU A 169 27.30 -11.68 10.84
N GLY A 170 26.74 -10.69 10.11
CA GLY A 170 27.06 -10.38 8.73
C GLY A 170 26.31 -11.23 7.69
N ASN A 171 25.26 -11.94 8.08
CA ASN A 171 24.39 -12.66 7.14
C ASN A 171 23.32 -11.70 6.59
N PRO A 172 22.99 -11.75 5.29
CA PRO A 172 21.92 -10.92 4.74
C PRO A 172 20.56 -11.32 5.28
N TYR A 173 19.70 -10.33 5.57
CA TYR A 173 18.29 -10.59 5.87
C TYR A 173 17.57 -11.21 4.66
N VAL A 174 16.47 -11.92 4.92
CA VAL A 174 15.67 -12.59 3.87
C VAL A 174 15.09 -11.59 2.86
N SER A 175 14.72 -10.40 3.35
CA SER A 175 14.14 -9.32 2.56
C SER A 175 14.77 -7.99 2.95
N CYS A 176 15.36 -7.32 1.96
CA CYS A 176 15.95 -5.98 2.12
C CYS A 176 15.05 -4.86 1.59
N PHE A 177 13.90 -5.19 0.98
CA PHE A 177 12.95 -4.23 0.39
C PHE A 177 13.59 -3.30 -0.65
N GLU A 178 14.50 -3.84 -1.48
CA GLU A 178 15.31 -3.12 -2.48
C GLU A 178 14.47 -2.31 -3.49
N ASN A 179 13.25 -2.74 -3.76
CA ASN A 179 12.30 -2.12 -4.68
C ASN A 179 11.63 -0.86 -4.12
N PHE A 180 11.97 -0.38 -2.91
CA PHE A 180 11.21 0.70 -2.28
C PHE A 180 11.08 1.98 -3.13
N ILE A 181 12.06 2.32 -3.99
CA ILE A 181 11.91 3.45 -4.93
C ILE A 181 10.83 3.19 -5.97
N VAL A 182 10.80 1.97 -6.50
CA VAL A 182 9.82 1.55 -7.50
C VAL A 182 8.42 1.53 -6.86
N ASP A 183 8.32 1.03 -5.64
CA ASP A 183 7.06 1.01 -4.87
C ASP A 183 6.59 2.43 -4.50
N LEU A 184 7.51 3.35 -4.18
CA LEU A 184 7.21 4.76 -3.91
C LEU A 184 6.68 5.47 -5.16
N LYS A 185 7.31 5.23 -6.32
CA LYS A 185 6.84 5.73 -7.63
C LYS A 185 5.43 5.26 -7.93
N LEU A 186 5.15 3.97 -7.73
CA LEU A 186 3.80 3.44 -7.94
C LEU A 186 2.80 4.01 -6.93
N GLY A 187 3.18 4.16 -5.67
CA GLY A 187 2.35 4.78 -4.62
C GLY A 187 1.94 6.19 -4.98
N TYR A 188 2.86 6.98 -5.53
CA TYR A 188 2.56 8.32 -6.08
C TYR A 188 1.52 8.28 -7.19
N ILE A 189 1.72 7.44 -8.22
CA ILE A 189 0.77 7.31 -9.33
C ILE A 189 -0.61 6.85 -8.81
N TYR A 190 -0.63 5.93 -7.85
CA TYR A 190 -1.87 5.40 -7.31
C TYR A 190 -2.65 6.43 -6.49
N LEU A 191 -1.99 7.30 -5.70
CA LEU A 191 -2.68 8.40 -5.02
C LEU A 191 -3.28 9.40 -6.01
N ARG A 192 -2.61 9.67 -7.14
CA ARG A 192 -3.18 10.46 -8.23
C ARG A 192 -4.40 9.79 -8.85
N TYR A 193 -4.33 8.49 -9.08
CA TYR A 193 -5.48 7.69 -9.52
C TYR A 193 -6.67 7.77 -8.56
N LEU A 194 -6.46 7.62 -7.25
CA LEU A 194 -7.55 7.74 -6.27
C LEU A 194 -8.16 9.15 -6.28
N SER A 195 -7.34 10.18 -6.44
CA SER A 195 -7.79 11.58 -6.60
C SER A 195 -8.69 11.73 -7.83
N TYR A 196 -8.29 11.13 -8.95
CA TYR A 196 -9.06 11.13 -10.19
C TYR A 196 -10.40 10.40 -10.02
N VAL A 197 -10.41 9.20 -9.44
CA VAL A 197 -11.63 8.41 -9.18
C VAL A 197 -12.61 9.18 -8.30
N GLN A 198 -12.12 9.81 -7.23
CA GLN A 198 -12.93 10.66 -6.37
C GLN A 198 -13.51 11.87 -7.14
N SER A 199 -12.70 12.54 -7.97
CA SER A 199 -13.16 13.72 -8.75
C SER A 199 -14.27 13.39 -9.76
N ILE A 200 -14.28 12.18 -10.32
CA ILE A 200 -15.37 11.72 -11.19
C ILE A 200 -16.65 11.47 -10.39
N SER A 201 -16.51 11.06 -9.13
CA SER A 201 -17.62 10.70 -8.25
C SER A 201 -18.34 11.93 -7.67
N ASP A 202 -17.63 13.05 -7.49
CA ASP A 202 -18.14 14.23 -6.78
C ASP A 202 -18.80 15.34 -7.64
N ASP A 203 -18.89 15.16 -8.97
CA ASP A 203 -19.52 16.11 -9.93
C ASP A 203 -19.03 17.59 -9.86
N ASN A 204 -18.09 17.94 -8.98
CA ASN A 204 -17.55 19.28 -8.74
C ASN A 204 -16.03 19.24 -8.49
N LEU A 205 -15.32 20.01 -9.34
CA LEU A 205 -13.90 20.43 -9.25
C LEU A 205 -12.84 19.48 -9.85
N VAL A 206 -11.87 20.13 -10.51
CA VAL A 206 -11.06 19.71 -11.69
C VAL A 206 -9.60 19.41 -11.29
N ASP A 207 -8.84 18.70 -12.13
CA ASP A 207 -7.56 19.16 -12.76
C ASP A 207 -6.50 18.06 -13.03
N GLU A 208 -6.88 16.79 -13.04
CA GLU A 208 -6.02 15.76 -13.64
C GLU A 208 -6.62 15.28 -14.95
N SER A 209 -5.94 15.56 -16.06
CA SER A 209 -6.39 15.02 -17.34
C SER A 209 -6.21 13.51 -17.30
N ASN A 210 -7.26 12.76 -17.66
CA ASN A 210 -7.19 11.30 -17.79
C ASN A 210 -5.96 10.87 -18.62
N ILE A 211 -5.58 11.69 -19.61
CA ILE A 211 -4.40 11.47 -20.46
C ILE A 211 -3.07 11.55 -19.68
N ASP A 212 -2.90 12.53 -18.77
CA ASP A 212 -1.66 12.64 -17.98
C ASP A 212 -1.49 11.46 -17.02
N LEU A 213 -2.60 11.02 -16.41
CA LEU A 213 -2.61 9.84 -15.54
C LEU A 213 -2.32 8.55 -16.32
N ILE A 214 -2.93 8.38 -17.50
CA ILE A 214 -2.62 7.28 -18.42
C ILE A 214 -1.12 7.26 -18.74
N ASN A 215 -0.54 8.41 -19.10
CA ASN A 215 0.88 8.51 -19.45
C ASN A 215 1.78 8.12 -18.27
N LEU A 216 1.44 8.52 -17.03
CA LEU A 216 2.19 8.12 -15.84
C LEU A 216 2.21 6.59 -15.65
N PHE A 217 1.06 5.94 -15.77
CA PHE A 217 0.99 4.48 -15.67
C PHE A 217 1.74 3.78 -16.82
N ILE A 218 1.65 4.30 -18.04
CA ILE A 218 2.36 3.75 -19.21
C ILE A 218 3.87 3.90 -19.04
N ASP A 219 4.34 5.06 -18.60
CA ASP A 219 5.76 5.33 -18.37
C ASP A 219 6.31 4.39 -17.29
N PHE A 220 5.57 4.22 -16.19
CA PHE A 220 5.92 3.27 -15.13
C PHE A 220 5.95 1.83 -15.65
N TYR A 221 4.89 1.36 -16.32
CA TYR A 221 4.80 0.01 -16.85
C TYR A 221 5.90 -0.29 -17.88
N THR A 222 6.22 0.68 -18.75
CA THR A 222 7.28 0.54 -19.75
C THR A 222 8.65 0.34 -19.10
N GLN A 223 8.90 1.00 -17.97
CA GLN A 223 10.14 0.86 -17.20
C GLN A 223 10.16 -0.44 -16.37
N TYR A 224 9.00 -0.84 -15.83
CA TYR A 224 8.87 -1.99 -14.92
C TYR A 224 7.79 -2.99 -15.39
N PRO A 225 7.97 -3.66 -16.55
CA PRO A 225 6.92 -4.45 -17.18
C PRO A 225 6.55 -5.75 -16.44
N THR A 226 7.40 -6.17 -15.50
CA THR A 226 7.18 -7.35 -14.64
C THR A 226 7.01 -6.96 -13.18
N TYR A 227 6.60 -5.71 -12.92
CA TYR A 227 6.41 -5.22 -11.56
C TYR A 227 5.42 -6.11 -10.79
N ASP A 228 5.75 -6.35 -9.54
CA ASP A 228 4.92 -7.00 -8.54
C ASP A 228 5.33 -6.39 -7.21
N ILE A 229 4.37 -5.78 -6.50
CA ILE A 229 4.63 -5.15 -5.21
C ILE A 229 5.17 -6.16 -4.19
N MET A 230 4.85 -7.45 -4.35
CA MET A 230 5.34 -8.52 -3.48
C MET A 230 6.77 -8.94 -3.81
N ASN A 231 7.34 -8.55 -4.96
CA ASN A 231 8.76 -8.84 -5.23
C ASN A 231 9.60 -8.20 -4.15
N ASP A 232 10.47 -8.99 -3.50
CA ASP A 232 11.30 -8.65 -2.32
C ASP A 232 10.58 -8.59 -0.96
N LYS A 233 9.27 -8.82 -0.94
CA LYS A 233 8.45 -8.96 0.27
C LYS A 233 8.09 -10.43 0.41
N SER A 234 8.06 -10.93 1.63
CA SER A 234 7.85 -12.35 1.92
C SER A 234 6.58 -12.91 1.23
N ASN A 235 6.55 -14.23 1.01
CA ASN A 235 5.41 -14.92 0.38
C ASN A 235 4.21 -15.00 1.34
N TYR A 236 3.50 -13.89 1.54
CA TYR A 236 2.23 -13.87 2.26
C TYR A 236 1.12 -14.41 1.36
N SER A 237 0.25 -15.27 1.89
CA SER A 237 -1.00 -15.60 1.20
C SER A 237 -1.87 -14.36 1.24
N SER A 238 -2.08 -13.73 0.08
CA SER A 238 -2.80 -12.48 -0.01
C SER A 238 -4.03 -12.63 -0.91
N ASP A 239 -5.14 -12.04 -0.48
CA ASP A 239 -6.30 -11.79 -1.34
C ASP A 239 -6.08 -10.57 -2.24
N PHE A 240 -5.00 -9.83 -2.01
CA PHE A 240 -4.65 -8.59 -2.68
C PHE A 240 -3.30 -8.68 -3.40
N SER A 241 -3.27 -8.41 -4.70
CA SER A 241 -2.03 -8.35 -5.49
C SER A 241 -2.00 -7.06 -6.31
N LEU A 242 -0.94 -6.26 -6.21
CA LEU A 242 -0.69 -5.15 -7.11
C LEU A 242 0.49 -5.50 -8.03
N THR A 243 0.12 -6.06 -9.18
CA THR A 243 1.07 -6.53 -10.20
C THR A 243 0.95 -5.70 -11.47
N TYR A 244 1.83 -5.95 -12.44
CA TYR A 244 1.70 -5.41 -13.79
C TYR A 244 0.32 -5.67 -14.43
N LYS A 245 -0.40 -6.73 -14.04
CA LYS A 245 -1.76 -7.01 -14.52
C LYS A 245 -2.79 -6.03 -13.94
N ASN A 246 -2.64 -5.64 -12.68
CA ASN A 246 -3.51 -4.64 -12.06
C ASN A 246 -3.22 -3.27 -12.67
N ILE A 247 -1.93 -2.93 -12.89
CA ILE A 247 -1.52 -1.70 -13.57
C ILE A 247 -2.11 -1.61 -14.98
N THR A 248 -1.98 -2.67 -15.78
CA THR A 248 -2.52 -2.71 -17.16
C THR A 248 -4.06 -2.75 -17.18
N SER A 249 -4.70 -3.31 -16.15
CA SER A 249 -6.16 -3.20 -15.94
C SER A 249 -6.59 -1.75 -15.71
N VAL A 250 -5.86 -1.01 -14.86
CA VAL A 250 -6.11 0.42 -14.61
C VAL A 250 -5.93 1.24 -15.90
N ILE A 251 -4.84 1.04 -16.64
CA ILE A 251 -4.62 1.72 -17.94
C ILE A 251 -5.77 1.42 -18.90
N SER A 252 -6.19 0.16 -18.98
CA SER A 252 -7.32 -0.28 -19.80
C SER A 252 -8.60 0.46 -19.42
N ASN A 253 -8.94 0.52 -18.14
CA ASN A 253 -10.12 1.23 -17.62
C ASN A 253 -10.07 2.74 -17.92
N LEU A 254 -8.92 3.38 -17.75
CA LEU A 254 -8.74 4.80 -18.03
C LEU A 254 -8.96 5.12 -19.53
N TYR A 255 -8.46 4.28 -20.44
CA TYR A 255 -8.74 4.42 -21.87
C TYR A 255 -10.21 4.17 -22.22
N LEU A 256 -10.86 3.21 -21.55
CA LEU A 256 -12.28 2.94 -21.74
C LEU A 256 -13.12 4.17 -21.37
N GLN A 257 -12.81 4.79 -20.22
CA GLN A 257 -13.44 6.03 -19.76
C GLN A 257 -13.20 7.22 -20.70
N SER A 258 -12.06 7.25 -21.39
CA SER A 258 -11.77 8.21 -22.46
C SER A 258 -12.46 7.92 -23.79
N GLY A 259 -13.20 6.81 -23.90
CA GLY A 259 -13.85 6.37 -25.15
C GLY A 259 -12.89 5.76 -26.17
N ASN A 260 -11.66 5.41 -25.78
CA ASN A 260 -10.66 4.79 -26.65
C ASN A 260 -10.65 3.27 -26.45
N TYR A 261 -11.59 2.59 -27.10
CA TYR A 261 -11.75 1.13 -26.99
C TYR A 261 -10.53 0.36 -27.49
N ASP A 262 -9.90 0.80 -28.58
CA ASP A 262 -8.80 0.07 -29.21
C ASP A 262 -7.60 -0.06 -28.25
N LEU A 263 -7.18 1.06 -27.66
CA LEU A 263 -6.10 1.05 -26.67
C LEU A 263 -6.53 0.38 -25.36
N SER A 264 -7.78 0.60 -24.93
CA SER A 264 -8.31 -0.08 -23.76
C SER A 264 -8.19 -1.60 -23.89
N CYS A 265 -8.65 -2.16 -25.01
CA CYS A 265 -8.57 -3.60 -25.25
C CYS A 265 -7.13 -4.12 -25.45
N GLU A 266 -6.24 -3.31 -26.05
CA GLU A 266 -4.82 -3.65 -26.14
C GLU A 266 -4.21 -3.85 -24.76
N TYR A 267 -4.48 -2.94 -23.82
CA TYR A 267 -4.00 -3.05 -22.45
C TYR A 267 -4.72 -4.16 -21.66
N GLY A 268 -6.03 -4.33 -21.83
CA GLY A 268 -6.81 -5.38 -21.17
C GLY A 268 -6.32 -6.80 -21.48
N LYS A 269 -5.65 -7.02 -22.61
CA LYS A 269 -5.04 -8.31 -22.96
C LYS A 269 -3.89 -8.74 -22.06
N TYR A 270 -3.19 -7.80 -21.41
CA TYR A 270 -2.12 -8.15 -20.49
C TYR A 270 -2.65 -8.81 -19.21
N SER A 271 -3.86 -8.43 -18.79
CA SER A 271 -4.57 -9.03 -17.65
C SER A 271 -5.40 -10.25 -18.09
N CYS A 272 -6.03 -10.18 -19.27
CA CYS A 272 -6.87 -11.23 -19.84
C CYS A 272 -6.38 -11.64 -21.25
N PRO A 273 -5.44 -12.61 -21.35
CA PRO A 273 -4.87 -13.00 -22.64
C PRO A 273 -5.87 -13.52 -23.68
N ASN A 274 -7.03 -14.01 -23.22
CA ASN A 274 -8.09 -14.55 -24.08
C ASN A 274 -9.12 -13.49 -24.53
N LEU A 275 -8.94 -12.23 -24.17
CA LEU A 275 -9.86 -11.16 -24.54
C LEU A 275 -9.87 -10.95 -26.06
N GLU A 276 -11.03 -11.14 -26.68
CA GLU A 276 -11.24 -10.86 -28.09
C GLU A 276 -11.57 -9.36 -28.26
N CYS A 277 -10.67 -8.60 -28.91
CA CYS A 277 -10.88 -7.18 -29.21
C CYS A 277 -11.81 -6.99 -30.42
N ASP A 278 -13.04 -7.49 -30.31
CA ASP A 278 -14.04 -7.54 -31.38
C ASP A 278 -15.01 -6.34 -31.37
N GLY A 279 -14.79 -5.37 -30.49
CA GLY A 279 -15.68 -4.23 -30.27
C GLY A 279 -16.74 -4.46 -29.19
N ASN A 280 -16.79 -5.65 -28.56
CA ASN A 280 -17.71 -5.93 -27.48
C ASN A 280 -17.18 -5.41 -26.13
N ILE A 281 -17.61 -4.20 -25.77
CA ILE A 281 -17.27 -3.54 -24.51
C ILE A 281 -17.61 -4.39 -23.28
N LEU A 282 -18.67 -5.21 -23.31
CA LEU A 282 -19.05 -6.04 -22.16
C LEU A 282 -18.00 -7.12 -21.86
N ASN A 283 -17.44 -7.76 -22.90
CA ASN A 283 -16.38 -8.76 -22.71
C ASN A 283 -15.14 -8.17 -22.04
N LEU A 284 -14.83 -6.90 -22.37
CA LEU A 284 -13.74 -6.17 -21.77
C LEU A 284 -14.04 -5.83 -20.31
N ILE A 285 -15.22 -5.29 -19.99
CA ILE A 285 -15.62 -4.97 -18.61
C ILE A 285 -15.62 -6.24 -17.75
N ASP A 286 -16.26 -7.31 -18.20
CA ASP A 286 -16.33 -8.59 -17.46
C ASP A 286 -14.92 -9.17 -17.17
N CYS A 287 -13.96 -8.92 -18.07
CA CYS A 287 -12.57 -9.30 -17.87
C CYS A 287 -11.89 -8.43 -16.80
N LEU A 288 -12.06 -7.11 -16.86
CA LEU A 288 -11.39 -6.16 -15.97
C LEU A 288 -11.92 -6.23 -14.54
N ASP A 289 -13.19 -6.58 -14.35
CA ASP A 289 -13.82 -6.77 -13.03
C ASP A 289 -13.16 -7.89 -12.18
N SER A 290 -12.28 -8.69 -12.78
CA SER A 290 -11.52 -9.73 -12.09
C SER A 290 -10.18 -9.24 -11.49
N PHE A 291 -9.84 -7.95 -11.58
CA PHE A 291 -8.51 -7.40 -11.26
C PHE A 291 -8.52 -6.09 -10.46
#